data_AF-A0AAN9G316-F1
#
_entry.id   AF-A0AAN9G316-F1
#
_cell.length_a   1.000
_cell.length_b   1.000
_cell.length_c   1.000
_cell.angle_alpha   90.00
_cell.angle_beta   90.00
_cell.angle_gamma   90.00
#
_symmetry.space_group_name_H-M   'P 1'
#
loop_
_entity.id
_entity.type
_entity.pdbx_description
1 polymer ?
#
loop_
_entity_poly.entity_id
_entity_poly.type
_entity_poly.pdbx_seq_one_letter_code
_entity_poly.pdbx_strand_id
1 'polypeptide(L)'
;MERTYVLVLLSLASLVAMVTSQQQGQSQCQLRFVQSATACMQNASLNIQNVQYVASNGTSGSPPSENLNTYRARVCQVKPQLDICGQSVTQRLMNSSLCTNQIEKQSILSSFQTTFGGLDSNCAQPCRYSLMDELRQCYSFANLRPTMISDIALVKNAIIGENYDQVYNFCRNRNSLVQCMQQKVLQCPHSARVLAQYDLDLRSFERGIDLLCDNIGLYLAGIHCFKNPIPEVRICYQNLDRRMQNLRMVAPQPTADQISLSQFCSIRLEQIDCEMGAWARHQYQTCERVVTGMRNELSCKLLPDRCRAAYPQLVNNMCNPLNYFAEDRWRYNGAERKDCSILGLFAAVAFSVLMRMSEN
;
A
#
# COMPACT_ATOMS: atom_id res chain seq x y z
N MET A 1 -3.44 53.25 -50.17
CA MET A 1 -2.66 52.25 -49.41
C MET A 1 -2.92 52.30 -47.88
N GLU A 2 -4.04 52.88 -47.42
CA GLU A 2 -4.30 53.01 -45.96
C GLU A 2 -5.41 52.08 -45.42
N ARG A 3 -6.23 51.46 -46.29
CA ARG A 3 -7.33 50.59 -45.84
C ARG A 3 -6.92 49.17 -45.44
N THR A 4 -5.73 48.72 -45.83
CA THR A 4 -5.27 47.34 -45.57
C THR A 4 -4.70 47.16 -44.16
N TYR A 5 -4.16 48.22 -43.54
CA TYR A 5 -3.58 48.15 -42.19
C TYR A 5 -4.63 48.08 -41.07
N VAL A 6 -5.82 48.66 -41.29
CA VAL A 6 -6.90 48.69 -40.29
C VAL A 6 -7.51 47.29 -40.08
N LEU A 7 -7.58 46.47 -41.13
CA LEU A 7 -8.11 45.10 -41.06
C LEU A 7 -7.15 44.10 -40.38
N VAL A 8 -5.85 44.33 -40.43
CA VAL A 8 -4.84 43.48 -39.74
C VAL A 8 -4.79 43.80 -38.25
N LEU A 9 -4.98 45.06 -37.85
CA LEU A 9 -5.05 45.44 -36.43
C LEU A 9 -6.35 44.99 -35.76
N LEU A 10 -7.48 44.98 -36.48
CA LEU A 10 -8.76 44.48 -35.97
C LEU A 10 -8.82 42.95 -35.80
N SER A 11 -8.08 42.18 -36.61
CA SER A 11 -7.97 40.72 -36.45
C SER A 11 -7.03 40.30 -35.32
N LEU A 12 -5.97 41.08 -35.05
CA LEU A 12 -5.10 40.89 -33.88
C LEU A 12 -5.83 41.23 -32.56
N ALA A 13 -6.67 42.25 -32.53
CA ALA A 13 -7.45 42.61 -31.33
C ALA A 13 -8.54 41.58 -30.97
N SER A 14 -9.11 40.90 -31.96
CA SER A 14 -10.13 39.85 -31.73
C SER A 14 -9.53 38.49 -31.34
N LEU A 15 -8.27 38.20 -31.72
CA LEU A 15 -7.51 37.06 -31.21
C LEU A 15 -7.08 37.22 -29.74
N VAL A 16 -6.79 38.45 -29.30
CA VAL A 16 -6.45 38.72 -27.88
C VAL A 16 -7.70 38.65 -27.00
N ALA A 17 -8.86 39.08 -27.51
CA ALA A 17 -10.13 39.07 -26.76
C ALA A 17 -10.70 37.65 -26.51
N MET A 18 -10.50 36.70 -27.45
CA MET A 18 -10.95 35.31 -27.26
C MET A 18 -10.06 34.50 -26.29
N VAL A 19 -8.79 34.90 -26.08
CA VAL A 19 -7.93 34.27 -25.07
C VAL A 19 -8.26 34.80 -23.66
N THR A 20 -8.75 36.03 -23.54
CA THR A 20 -9.15 36.61 -22.25
C THR A 20 -10.55 36.22 -21.78
N SER A 21 -11.46 35.81 -22.67
CA SER A 21 -12.84 35.45 -22.27
C SER A 21 -13.00 34.03 -21.69
N GLN A 22 -12.01 33.14 -21.84
CA GLN A 22 -11.94 31.89 -21.06
C GLN A 22 -11.25 32.04 -19.70
N GLN A 23 -10.63 33.20 -19.40
CA GLN A 23 -9.93 33.46 -18.13
C GLN A 23 -10.80 34.11 -17.05
N GLN A 24 -12.02 34.56 -17.37
CA GLN A 24 -12.85 35.36 -16.44
C GLN A 24 -13.51 34.60 -15.28
N GLY A 25 -13.20 33.31 -15.09
CA GLY A 25 -13.72 32.52 -13.96
C GLY A 25 -12.73 31.52 -13.35
N GLN A 26 -11.46 31.50 -13.79
CA GLN A 26 -10.47 30.56 -13.26
C GLN A 26 -9.66 31.20 -12.14
N SER A 27 -9.59 30.52 -11.00
CA SER A 27 -8.79 31.02 -9.89
C SER A 27 -7.30 30.83 -10.12
N GLN A 28 -6.46 31.56 -9.36
CA GLN A 28 -5.00 31.43 -9.43
C GLN A 28 -4.54 29.98 -9.18
N CYS A 29 -5.22 29.27 -8.29
CA CYS A 29 -5.03 27.86 -8.01
C CYS A 29 -5.22 26.99 -9.28
N GLN A 30 -6.35 27.16 -9.98
CA GLN A 30 -6.66 26.41 -11.21
C GLN A 30 -5.70 26.76 -12.35
N LEU A 31 -5.36 28.05 -12.51
CA LEU A 31 -4.42 28.49 -13.53
C LEU A 31 -3.03 27.87 -13.32
N ARG A 32 -2.56 27.81 -12.07
CA ARG A 32 -1.29 27.16 -11.71
C ARG A 32 -1.31 25.65 -11.96
N PHE A 33 -2.44 24.99 -11.72
CA PHE A 33 -2.60 23.58 -12.07
C PHE A 33 -2.45 23.36 -13.57
N VAL A 34 -3.20 24.09 -14.40
CA VAL A 34 -3.16 23.93 -15.86
C VAL A 34 -1.76 24.21 -16.42
N GLN A 35 -1.10 25.28 -15.96
CA GLN A 35 0.28 25.60 -16.36
C GLN A 35 1.25 24.47 -16.03
N SER A 36 1.19 23.98 -14.78
CA SER A 36 2.11 22.95 -14.31
C SER A 36 1.84 21.58 -14.95
N ALA A 37 0.57 21.23 -15.16
CA ALA A 37 0.18 20.02 -15.88
C ALA A 37 0.60 20.10 -17.36
N THR A 38 0.48 21.27 -17.99
CA THR A 38 0.97 21.49 -19.36
C THR A 38 2.49 21.33 -19.43
N ALA A 39 3.23 21.86 -18.46
CA ALA A 39 4.67 21.66 -18.36
C ALA A 39 5.05 20.19 -18.21
N CYS A 40 4.30 19.40 -17.42
CA CYS A 40 4.51 17.95 -17.35
C CYS A 40 4.40 17.27 -18.72
N MET A 41 3.37 17.62 -19.51
CA MET A 41 3.17 17.06 -20.85
C MET A 41 4.23 17.53 -21.84
N GLN A 42 4.58 18.82 -21.82
CA GLN A 42 5.60 19.41 -22.70
C GLN A 42 6.99 18.81 -22.44
N ASN A 43 7.36 18.58 -21.18
CA ASN A 43 8.62 17.93 -20.82
C ASN A 43 8.70 16.47 -21.36
N ALA A 44 7.55 15.81 -21.51
CA ALA A 44 7.43 14.51 -22.16
C ALA A 44 7.26 14.60 -23.68
N SER A 45 7.44 15.78 -24.29
CA SER A 45 7.21 16.06 -25.72
C SER A 45 5.78 15.74 -26.20
N LEU A 46 4.79 15.97 -25.34
CA LEU A 46 3.38 15.75 -25.65
C LEU A 46 2.60 17.07 -25.73
N ASN A 47 1.65 17.13 -26.65
CA ASN A 47 0.68 18.21 -26.73
C ASN A 47 -0.49 17.93 -25.77
N ILE A 48 -0.81 18.88 -24.89
CA ILE A 48 -1.87 18.71 -23.89
C ILE A 48 -3.26 18.49 -24.52
N GLN A 49 -3.57 19.13 -25.65
CA GLN A 49 -4.85 18.97 -26.33
C GLN A 49 -5.02 17.54 -26.86
N ASN A 50 -3.94 16.97 -27.42
CA ASN A 50 -3.92 15.59 -27.89
C ASN A 50 -4.01 14.59 -26.74
N VAL A 51 -3.37 14.91 -25.60
CA VAL A 51 -3.50 14.13 -24.37
C VAL A 51 -4.93 14.15 -23.85
N GLN A 52 -5.57 15.32 -23.77
CA GLN A 52 -6.97 15.45 -23.35
C GLN A 52 -7.90 14.67 -24.28
N TYR A 53 -7.63 14.66 -25.59
CA TYR A 53 -8.36 13.86 -26.56
C TYR A 53 -8.29 12.37 -26.26
N VAL A 54 -7.09 11.82 -26.01
CA VAL A 54 -6.96 10.41 -25.62
C VAL A 54 -7.61 10.14 -24.27
N ALA A 55 -7.34 10.98 -23.27
CA ALA A 55 -7.83 10.80 -21.90
C ALA A 55 -9.36 10.75 -21.81
N SER A 56 -10.02 11.57 -22.63
CA SER A 56 -11.47 11.74 -22.66
C SER A 56 -12.17 10.87 -23.72
N ASN A 57 -11.45 9.94 -24.37
CA ASN A 57 -11.94 9.14 -25.49
C ASN A 57 -12.58 9.99 -26.61
N GLY A 58 -11.95 11.13 -26.91
CA GLY A 58 -12.32 12.02 -28.01
C GLY A 58 -13.37 13.09 -27.69
N THR A 59 -13.79 13.23 -26.42
CA THR A 59 -14.83 14.19 -26.02
C THR A 59 -14.28 15.58 -25.65
N SER A 60 -12.97 15.73 -25.47
CA SER A 60 -12.29 16.98 -25.13
C SER A 60 -10.94 17.08 -25.84
N GLY A 61 -10.46 18.30 -26.13
CA GLY A 61 -9.18 18.53 -26.81
C GLY A 61 -9.24 18.31 -28.33
N SER A 62 -8.07 18.14 -28.95
CA SER A 62 -7.93 17.96 -30.40
C SER A 62 -7.26 16.63 -30.75
N PRO A 63 -7.70 15.93 -31.81
CA PRO A 63 -7.05 14.68 -32.22
C PRO A 63 -5.59 14.93 -32.60
N PRO A 64 -4.69 13.95 -32.36
CA PRO A 64 -3.32 14.06 -32.82
C PRO A 64 -3.23 14.06 -34.35
N SER A 65 -2.22 14.74 -34.89
CA SER A 65 -1.94 14.74 -36.33
C SER A 65 -1.44 13.38 -36.83
N GLU A 66 -0.83 12.59 -35.95
CA GLU A 66 -0.43 11.22 -36.22
C GLU A 66 -1.58 10.22 -35.94
N ASN A 67 -1.40 8.95 -36.36
CA ASN A 67 -2.36 7.90 -36.07
C ASN A 67 -2.61 7.74 -34.55
N LEU A 68 -3.88 7.64 -34.15
CA LEU A 68 -4.29 7.58 -32.75
C LEU A 68 -3.63 6.43 -31.96
N ASN A 69 -3.46 5.25 -32.58
CA ASN A 69 -2.85 4.10 -31.92
C ASN A 69 -1.35 4.33 -31.68
N THR A 70 -0.65 4.92 -32.65
CA THR A 70 0.76 5.31 -32.51
C THR A 70 0.93 6.36 -31.42
N TYR A 71 0.07 7.39 -31.41
CA TYR A 71 0.08 8.40 -30.37
C TYR A 71 -0.17 7.79 -28.99
N ARG A 72 -1.19 6.92 -28.86
CA ARG A 72 -1.50 6.22 -27.61
C ARG A 72 -0.33 5.37 -27.12
N ALA A 73 0.32 4.61 -28.00
CA ALA A 73 1.49 3.81 -27.65
C ALA A 73 2.61 4.69 -27.07
N ARG A 74 2.91 5.84 -27.72
CA ARG A 74 3.92 6.79 -27.22
C ARG A 74 3.53 7.38 -25.87
N VAL A 75 2.29 7.84 -25.71
CA VAL A 75 1.80 8.41 -24.43
C VAL A 75 1.89 7.38 -23.31
N CYS A 76 1.53 6.12 -23.59
CA CYS A 76 1.57 5.06 -22.58
C CYS A 76 3.00 4.66 -22.17
N GLN A 77 3.99 4.82 -23.05
CA GLN A 77 5.41 4.61 -22.70
C GLN A 77 5.92 5.66 -21.70
N VAL A 78 5.55 6.93 -21.88
CA VAL A 78 5.97 8.03 -20.98
C VAL A 78 5.01 8.26 -19.81
N LYS A 79 3.89 7.53 -19.76
CA LYS A 79 2.86 7.66 -18.72
C LYS A 79 3.42 7.59 -17.30
N PRO A 80 4.35 6.68 -16.92
CA PRO A 80 4.87 6.66 -15.56
C PRO A 80 5.49 8.00 -15.14
N GLN A 81 6.18 8.69 -16.06
CA GLN A 81 6.77 10.01 -15.81
C GLN A 81 5.67 11.08 -15.67
N LEU A 82 4.63 11.01 -16.51
CA LEU A 82 3.47 11.91 -16.43
C LEU A 82 2.71 11.74 -15.12
N ASP A 83 2.50 10.50 -14.68
CA ASP A 83 1.82 10.19 -13.42
C ASP A 83 2.59 10.78 -12.23
N ILE A 84 3.92 10.62 -12.19
CA ILE A 84 4.77 11.20 -11.15
C ILE A 84 4.69 12.74 -11.16
N CYS A 85 4.80 13.35 -12.35
CA CYS A 85 4.76 14.80 -12.48
C CYS A 85 3.39 15.37 -12.09
N GLY A 86 2.31 14.79 -12.62
CA GLY A 86 0.93 15.19 -12.30
C GLY A 86 0.60 15.05 -10.83
N GLN A 87 1.00 13.94 -10.19
CA GLN A 87 0.82 13.73 -8.75
C GLN A 87 1.59 14.79 -7.94
N SER A 88 2.86 15.05 -8.29
CA SER A 88 3.67 16.07 -7.63
C SER A 88 3.08 17.48 -7.76
N VAL A 89 2.53 17.83 -8.91
CA VAL A 89 1.84 19.11 -9.15
C VAL A 89 0.59 19.23 -8.28
N THR A 90 -0.28 18.22 -8.34
CA THR A 90 -1.53 18.20 -7.57
C THR A 90 -1.23 18.29 -6.07
N GLN A 91 -0.29 17.49 -5.57
CA GLN A 91 0.13 17.50 -4.17
C GLN A 91 0.65 18.85 -3.71
N ARG A 92 1.54 19.48 -4.49
CA ARG A 92 2.08 20.81 -4.17
C ARG A 92 0.98 21.86 -4.07
N LEU A 93 0.00 21.83 -4.98
CA LEU A 93 -1.10 22.78 -4.98
C LEU A 93 -2.07 22.53 -3.83
N MET A 94 -2.41 21.28 -3.54
CA MET A 94 -3.31 20.90 -2.43
C MET A 94 -2.79 21.33 -1.05
N ASN A 95 -1.47 21.39 -0.91
CA ASN A 95 -0.76 21.83 0.30
C ASN A 95 -0.37 23.32 0.26
N SER A 96 -0.65 24.04 -0.84
CA SER A 96 -0.30 25.45 -0.98
C SER A 96 -1.36 26.37 -0.36
N SER A 97 -0.93 27.56 0.05
CA SER A 97 -1.82 28.66 0.44
C SER A 97 -2.55 29.29 -0.76
N LEU A 98 -2.24 28.89 -2.00
CA LEU A 98 -2.92 29.38 -3.21
C LEU A 98 -4.29 28.74 -3.41
N CYS A 99 -4.49 27.53 -2.87
CA CYS A 99 -5.69 26.74 -3.01
C CYS A 99 -6.36 26.60 -1.63
N THR A 100 -6.99 27.67 -1.13
CA THR A 100 -7.59 27.67 0.22
C THR A 100 -9.03 27.14 0.20
N ASN A 101 -9.77 27.33 -0.89
CA ASN A 101 -11.16 26.93 -0.99
C ASN A 101 -11.30 25.44 -1.36
N GLN A 102 -12.16 24.73 -0.63
CA GLN A 102 -12.45 23.31 -0.89
C GLN A 102 -13.03 23.06 -2.28
N ILE A 103 -13.81 24.00 -2.83
CA ILE A 103 -14.37 23.91 -4.19
C ILE A 103 -13.25 23.93 -5.24
N GLU A 104 -12.24 24.78 -5.05
CA GLU A 104 -11.08 24.87 -5.96
C GLU A 104 -10.24 23.60 -5.90
N LYS A 105 -9.99 23.09 -4.68
CA LYS A 105 -9.32 21.80 -4.48
C LYS A 105 -10.05 20.69 -5.21
N GLN A 106 -11.36 20.61 -5.09
CA GLN A 106 -12.16 19.60 -5.78
C GLN A 106 -12.11 19.75 -7.31
N SER A 107 -12.09 20.99 -7.82
CA SER A 107 -11.93 21.28 -9.25
C SER A 107 -10.57 20.82 -9.79
N ILE A 108 -9.48 21.02 -9.03
CA ILE A 108 -8.15 20.50 -9.37
C ILE A 108 -8.16 18.97 -9.39
N LEU A 109 -8.71 18.34 -8.35
CA LEU A 109 -8.80 16.87 -8.28
C LEU A 109 -9.55 16.30 -9.47
N SER A 110 -10.70 16.89 -9.83
CA SER A 110 -11.48 16.51 -10.99
C SER A 110 -10.70 16.67 -12.30
N SER A 111 -9.97 17.78 -12.45
CA SER A 111 -9.14 18.03 -13.64
C SER A 111 -7.98 17.04 -13.75
N PHE A 112 -7.35 16.71 -12.61
CA PHE A 112 -6.31 15.70 -12.50
C PHE A 112 -6.84 14.32 -12.87
N GLN A 113 -7.97 13.90 -12.28
CA GLN A 113 -8.59 12.60 -12.56
C GLN A 113 -9.03 12.49 -14.03
N THR A 114 -9.64 13.52 -14.59
CA THR A 114 -10.06 13.54 -15.99
C THR A 114 -8.87 13.38 -16.94
N THR A 115 -7.76 14.09 -16.68
CA THR A 115 -6.59 14.06 -17.57
C THR A 115 -5.71 12.84 -17.33
N PHE A 116 -5.16 12.69 -16.13
CA PHE A 116 -4.19 11.63 -15.82
C PHE A 116 -4.87 10.30 -15.53
N GLY A 117 -6.06 10.30 -14.92
CA GLY A 117 -6.88 9.10 -14.73
C GLY A 117 -7.52 8.60 -16.03
N GLY A 118 -7.99 9.49 -16.89
CA GLY A 118 -8.45 9.12 -18.24
C GLY A 118 -7.34 8.48 -19.09
N LEU A 119 -6.13 9.07 -19.06
CA LEU A 119 -4.94 8.46 -19.65
C LEU A 119 -4.59 7.11 -19.03
N ASP A 120 -4.77 6.96 -17.71
CA ASP A 120 -4.52 5.71 -17.00
C ASP A 120 -5.40 4.56 -17.51
N SER A 121 -6.69 4.80 -17.66
CA SER A 121 -7.62 3.83 -18.23
C SER A 121 -7.23 3.47 -19.67
N ASN A 122 -6.80 4.45 -20.46
CA ASN A 122 -6.36 4.23 -21.84
C ASN A 122 -5.02 3.49 -21.93
N CYS A 123 -4.16 3.57 -20.93
CA CYS A 123 -2.88 2.87 -20.93
C CYS A 123 -2.91 1.55 -20.16
N ALA A 124 -4.03 1.19 -19.54
CA ALA A 124 -4.14 -0.01 -18.73
C ALA A 124 -3.90 -1.28 -19.58
N GLN A 125 -2.92 -2.08 -19.16
CA GLN A 125 -2.68 -3.41 -19.71
C GLN A 125 -3.68 -4.42 -19.12
N PRO A 126 -4.07 -5.47 -19.85
CA PRO A 126 -5.03 -6.48 -19.37
C PRO A 126 -4.67 -7.09 -18.00
N CYS A 127 -3.38 -7.33 -17.75
CA CYS A 127 -2.90 -7.91 -16.48
C CYS A 127 -3.31 -7.10 -15.25
N ARG A 128 -3.58 -5.80 -15.38
CA ARG A 128 -4.01 -4.95 -14.26
C ARG A 128 -5.34 -5.42 -13.66
N TYR A 129 -6.22 -5.96 -14.50
CA TYR A 129 -7.56 -6.38 -14.10
C TYR A 129 -7.58 -7.80 -13.53
N SER A 130 -6.59 -8.64 -13.89
CA SER A 130 -6.50 -10.04 -13.47
C SER A 130 -5.47 -10.30 -12.37
N LEU A 131 -4.48 -9.43 -12.17
CA LEU A 131 -3.33 -9.72 -11.30
C LEU A 131 -3.74 -10.13 -9.88
N MET A 132 -4.72 -9.47 -9.26
CA MET A 132 -5.14 -9.85 -7.90
C MET A 132 -5.76 -11.24 -7.85
N ASP A 133 -6.49 -11.64 -8.89
CA ASP A 133 -7.06 -12.99 -8.98
C ASP A 133 -5.96 -14.02 -9.28
N GLU A 134 -4.97 -13.67 -10.10
CA GLU A 134 -3.79 -14.51 -10.33
C GLU A 134 -2.96 -14.70 -9.06
N LEU A 135 -2.82 -13.66 -8.22
CA LEU A 135 -2.17 -13.77 -6.91
C LEU A 135 -2.98 -14.63 -5.94
N ARG A 136 -4.31 -14.57 -5.99
CA ARG A 136 -5.17 -15.48 -5.20
C ARG A 136 -5.03 -16.93 -5.67
N GLN A 137 -4.89 -17.17 -6.97
CA GLN A 137 -4.67 -18.53 -7.52
C GLN A 137 -3.37 -19.16 -7.02
N CYS A 138 -2.37 -18.35 -6.63
CA CYS A 138 -1.14 -18.88 -6.03
C CYS A 138 -1.37 -19.64 -4.72
N TYR A 139 -2.45 -19.35 -3.98
CA TYR A 139 -2.82 -20.14 -2.80
C TYR A 139 -3.19 -21.57 -3.20
N SER A 140 -4.06 -21.71 -4.21
CA SER A 140 -4.45 -23.02 -4.74
C SER A 140 -3.25 -23.77 -5.32
N PHE A 141 -2.37 -23.07 -6.05
CA PHE A 141 -1.11 -23.64 -6.55
C PHE A 141 -0.22 -24.20 -5.43
N ALA A 142 -0.17 -23.52 -4.28
CA ALA A 142 0.57 -23.94 -3.10
C ALA A 142 -0.18 -24.96 -2.22
N ASN A 143 -1.35 -25.46 -2.63
CA ASN A 143 -2.24 -26.31 -1.82
C ASN A 143 -2.68 -25.66 -0.50
N LEU A 144 -2.89 -24.35 -0.53
CA LEU A 144 -3.36 -23.54 0.59
C LEU A 144 -4.78 -23.06 0.34
N ARG A 145 -5.56 -22.95 1.41
CA ARG A 145 -6.84 -22.24 1.35
C ARG A 145 -6.55 -20.76 1.12
N PRO A 146 -7.30 -20.05 0.25
CA PRO A 146 -7.14 -18.61 0.11
C PRO A 146 -7.35 -17.95 1.47
N THR A 147 -6.29 -17.40 2.03
CA THR A 147 -6.38 -16.45 3.14
C THR A 147 -6.19 -15.06 2.55
N MET A 148 -7.00 -14.08 2.96
CA MET A 148 -7.15 -12.84 2.19
C MET A 148 -5.83 -12.04 2.11
N ILE A 149 -5.32 -11.84 0.90
CA ILE A 149 -4.12 -11.01 0.61
C ILE A 149 -4.28 -9.57 1.13
N SER A 150 -5.50 -9.05 1.12
CA SER A 150 -5.85 -7.69 1.55
C SER A 150 -5.82 -7.48 3.07
N ASP A 151 -5.91 -8.55 3.86
CA ASP A 151 -6.09 -8.43 5.32
C ASP A 151 -4.75 -8.37 6.07
N ILE A 152 -3.66 -8.70 5.38
CA ILE A 152 -2.32 -8.77 5.92
C ILE A 152 -1.76 -7.36 6.16
N ALA A 153 -2.03 -6.42 5.24
CA ALA A 153 -1.62 -5.03 5.38
C ALA A 153 -2.26 -4.33 6.58
N LEU A 154 -3.33 -4.90 7.15
CA LEU A 154 -4.09 -4.35 8.26
C LEU A 154 -4.08 -5.24 9.50
N VAL A 155 -3.34 -6.35 9.49
CA VAL A 155 -3.24 -7.35 10.58
C VAL A 155 -4.64 -7.64 11.15
N LYS A 156 -5.61 -7.83 10.26
CA LYS A 156 -7.02 -7.73 10.63
C LYS A 156 -7.55 -8.98 11.33
N ASN A 157 -7.00 -10.18 11.08
CA ASN A 157 -7.39 -11.47 11.69
C ASN A 157 -6.40 -12.58 11.31
N ALA A 158 -6.72 -13.85 11.58
CA ALA A 158 -5.96 -15.06 11.23
C ALA A 158 -5.47 -15.08 9.77
N ILE A 159 -4.19 -14.77 9.56
CA ILE A 159 -3.53 -14.62 8.25
C ILE A 159 -3.14 -15.97 7.64
N ILE A 160 -2.57 -16.86 8.44
CA ILE A 160 -1.93 -18.11 7.95
C ILE A 160 -2.66 -19.37 8.40
N GLY A 161 -3.88 -19.22 8.95
CA GLY A 161 -4.70 -20.31 9.49
C GLY A 161 -5.19 -20.02 10.91
N GLU A 162 -6.17 -20.77 11.39
CA GLU A 162 -6.81 -20.58 12.71
C GLU A 162 -6.46 -21.67 13.72
N ASN A 163 -5.80 -22.74 13.27
CA ASN A 163 -5.35 -23.85 14.11
C ASN A 163 -3.98 -24.36 13.66
N TYR A 164 -3.36 -25.19 14.49
CA TYR A 164 -2.00 -25.66 14.28
C TYR A 164 -1.80 -26.33 12.91
N ASP A 165 -2.69 -27.24 12.50
CA ASP A 165 -2.56 -27.97 11.23
C ASP A 165 -2.62 -27.03 10.02
N GLN A 166 -3.53 -26.06 10.04
CA GLN A 166 -3.63 -25.06 8.97
C GLN A 166 -2.37 -24.20 8.89
N VAL A 167 -1.88 -23.73 10.04
CA VAL A 167 -0.69 -22.88 10.13
C VAL A 167 0.56 -23.65 9.70
N TYR A 168 0.71 -24.89 10.18
CA TYR A 168 1.81 -25.76 9.80
C TYR A 168 1.82 -26.05 8.29
N ASN A 169 0.65 -26.38 7.71
CA ASN A 169 0.52 -26.57 6.27
C ASN A 169 0.84 -25.29 5.48
N PHE A 170 0.40 -24.13 5.95
CA PHE A 170 0.78 -22.83 5.37
C PHE A 170 2.30 -22.65 5.38
N CYS A 171 2.92 -22.80 6.55
CA CYS A 171 4.35 -22.56 6.73
C CYS A 171 5.23 -23.51 5.91
N ARG A 172 4.78 -24.75 5.71
CA ARG A 172 5.47 -25.71 4.82
C ARG A 172 5.43 -25.31 3.35
N ASN A 173 4.34 -24.69 2.89
CA ASN A 173 4.14 -24.34 1.48
C ASN A 173 4.38 -22.86 1.17
N ARG A 174 4.80 -22.05 2.16
CA ARG A 174 4.96 -20.60 2.03
C ARG A 174 5.90 -20.18 0.90
N ASN A 175 7.00 -20.93 0.69
CA ASN A 175 7.96 -20.63 -0.37
C ASN A 175 7.34 -20.78 -1.76
N SER A 176 6.55 -21.85 -1.97
CA SER A 176 5.82 -22.08 -3.22
C SER A 176 4.79 -20.96 -3.49
N LEU A 177 4.11 -20.49 -2.44
CA LEU A 177 3.17 -19.36 -2.52
C LEU A 177 3.89 -18.08 -2.96
N VAL A 178 4.96 -17.69 -2.26
CA VAL A 178 5.72 -16.46 -2.54
C VAL A 178 6.34 -16.50 -3.93
N GLN A 179 6.94 -17.63 -4.33
CA GLN A 179 7.51 -17.79 -5.66
C GLN A 179 6.46 -17.62 -6.77
N CYS A 180 5.28 -18.24 -6.62
CA CYS A 180 4.19 -18.04 -7.56
C CYS A 180 3.77 -16.57 -7.63
N MET A 181 3.58 -15.90 -6.49
CA MET A 181 3.19 -14.50 -6.45
C MET A 181 4.23 -13.59 -7.14
N GLN A 182 5.52 -13.81 -6.87
CA GLN A 182 6.61 -13.07 -7.49
C GLN A 182 6.60 -13.25 -9.02
N GLN A 183 6.38 -14.46 -9.53
CA GLN A 183 6.28 -14.71 -10.97
C GLN A 183 5.08 -13.95 -11.60
N LYS A 184 3.91 -13.95 -10.96
CA LYS A 184 2.75 -13.19 -11.44
C LYS A 184 3.00 -11.68 -11.45
N VAL A 185 3.66 -11.16 -10.42
CA VAL A 185 4.06 -9.75 -10.34
C VAL A 185 5.05 -9.36 -11.44
N LEU A 186 6.03 -10.22 -11.74
CA LEU A 186 7.02 -9.98 -12.80
C LEU A 186 6.40 -9.99 -14.21
N GLN A 187 5.34 -10.77 -14.42
CA GLN A 187 4.63 -10.86 -15.69
C GLN A 187 3.72 -9.66 -15.97
N CYS A 188 3.39 -8.85 -14.96
CA CYS A 188 2.55 -7.68 -15.13
C CYS A 188 3.36 -6.38 -14.98
N PRO A 189 3.61 -5.62 -16.07
CA PRO A 189 4.33 -4.34 -16.00
C PRO A 189 3.69 -3.31 -15.07
N HIS A 190 2.39 -3.45 -14.82
CA HIS A 190 1.62 -2.56 -13.94
C HIS A 190 1.45 -3.10 -12.52
N SER A 191 2.18 -4.17 -12.16
CA SER A 191 2.05 -4.82 -10.86
C SER A 191 2.28 -3.85 -9.71
N ALA A 192 3.34 -3.02 -9.74
CA ALA A 192 3.62 -2.04 -8.68
C ALA A 192 2.41 -1.14 -8.35
N ARG A 193 1.66 -0.70 -9.37
CA ARG A 193 0.43 0.10 -9.20
C ARG A 193 -0.69 -0.72 -8.57
N VAL A 194 -0.94 -1.91 -9.09
CA VAL A 194 -1.98 -2.81 -8.55
C VAL A 194 -1.68 -3.11 -7.09
N LEU A 195 -0.47 -3.55 -6.78
CA LEU A 195 -0.07 -3.88 -5.41
C LEU A 195 -0.21 -2.67 -4.47
N ALA A 196 0.19 -1.48 -4.90
CA ALA A 196 0.01 -0.24 -4.12
C ALA A 196 -1.47 0.11 -3.85
N GLN A 197 -2.38 -0.20 -4.78
CA GLN A 197 -3.83 0.00 -4.59
C GLN A 197 -4.40 -0.89 -3.47
N TYR A 198 -3.78 -2.06 -3.23
CA TYR A 198 -4.18 -3.01 -2.20
C TYR A 198 -3.23 -3.00 -0.98
N ASP A 199 -2.36 -1.99 -0.85
CA ASP A 199 -1.34 -1.87 0.21
C ASP A 199 -0.45 -3.12 0.36
N LEU A 200 -0.21 -3.83 -0.76
CA LEU A 200 0.60 -5.04 -0.76
C LEU A 200 2.05 -4.71 -1.14
N ASP A 201 2.99 -5.16 -0.31
CA ASP A 201 4.41 -5.20 -0.63
C ASP A 201 4.89 -6.64 -0.39
N LEU A 202 5.25 -7.35 -1.47
CA LEU A 202 5.54 -8.79 -1.38
C LEU A 202 6.74 -9.11 -0.49
N ARG A 203 7.72 -8.21 -0.39
CA ARG A 203 8.90 -8.43 0.47
C ARG A 203 8.55 -8.27 1.94
N SER A 204 7.79 -7.23 2.27
CA SER A 204 7.20 -7.06 3.59
C SER A 204 6.29 -8.22 3.97
N PHE A 205 5.47 -8.67 3.03
CA PHE A 205 4.60 -9.84 3.20
C PHE A 205 5.42 -11.09 3.56
N GLU A 206 6.46 -11.40 2.78
CA GLU A 206 7.37 -12.52 3.01
C GLU A 206 8.01 -12.47 4.41
N ARG A 207 8.56 -11.32 4.82
CA ARG A 207 9.09 -11.14 6.19
C ARG A 207 8.03 -11.32 7.27
N GLY A 208 6.81 -10.89 7.00
CA GLY A 208 5.68 -11.05 7.91
C GLY A 208 5.33 -12.51 8.11
N ILE A 209 5.17 -13.27 7.03
CA ILE A 209 4.84 -14.70 7.12
C ILE A 209 5.98 -15.52 7.73
N ASP A 210 7.25 -15.18 7.48
CA ASP A 210 8.38 -15.84 8.12
C ASP A 210 8.33 -15.67 9.64
N LEU A 211 8.10 -14.43 10.12
CA LEU A 211 7.94 -14.18 11.56
C LEU A 211 6.79 -15.00 12.17
N LEU A 212 5.66 -15.07 11.47
CA LEU A 212 4.50 -15.85 11.94
C LEU A 212 4.82 -17.35 11.99
N CYS A 213 5.51 -17.87 10.98
CA CYS A 213 5.88 -19.28 10.87
C CYS A 213 6.97 -19.69 11.87
N ASP A 214 7.85 -18.78 12.26
CA ASP A 214 8.82 -19.02 13.33
C ASP A 214 8.17 -19.01 14.74
N ASN A 215 6.91 -18.57 14.85
CA ASN A 215 6.22 -18.34 16.12
C ASN A 215 4.77 -18.86 16.11
N ILE A 216 4.54 -20.08 15.61
CA ILE A 216 3.21 -20.67 15.40
C ILE A 216 2.34 -20.62 16.66
N GLY A 217 2.87 -21.07 17.82
CA GLY A 217 2.09 -21.13 19.06
C GLY A 217 1.65 -19.74 19.53
N LEU A 218 2.53 -18.76 19.39
CA LEU A 218 2.26 -17.37 19.78
C LEU A 218 1.29 -16.68 18.79
N TYR A 219 1.40 -16.98 17.50
CA TYR A 219 0.45 -16.53 16.49
C TYR A 219 -0.97 -17.02 16.80
N LEU A 220 -1.13 -18.31 17.13
CA LEU A 220 -2.44 -18.89 17.49
C LEU A 220 -3.02 -18.22 18.74
N ALA A 221 -2.19 -17.96 19.77
CA ALA A 221 -2.62 -17.19 20.93
C ALA A 221 -3.05 -15.77 20.55
N GLY A 222 -2.31 -15.12 19.64
CA GLY A 222 -2.61 -13.79 19.13
C GLY A 222 -3.94 -13.68 18.39
N ILE A 223 -4.33 -14.70 17.61
CA ILE A 223 -5.62 -14.69 16.89
C ILE A 223 -6.78 -14.51 17.86
N HIS A 224 -6.81 -15.28 18.95
CA HIS A 224 -7.86 -15.16 19.96
C HIS A 224 -7.84 -13.78 20.63
N CYS A 225 -6.64 -13.28 20.89
CA CYS A 225 -6.39 -12.02 21.53
C CYS A 225 -6.93 -10.81 20.77
N PHE A 226 -6.68 -10.78 19.46
CA PHE A 226 -6.95 -9.62 18.61
C PHE A 226 -8.25 -9.72 17.83
N LYS A 227 -8.99 -10.83 17.97
CA LYS A 227 -10.27 -11.08 17.28
C LYS A 227 -11.26 -9.92 17.43
N ASN A 228 -11.29 -9.28 18.60
CA ASN A 228 -12.14 -8.13 18.88
C ASN A 228 -11.26 -6.91 19.18
N PRO A 229 -11.02 -6.02 18.20
CA PRO A 229 -10.22 -4.83 18.46
C PRO A 229 -10.90 -3.92 19.48
N ILE A 230 -10.12 -3.42 20.42
CA ILE A 230 -10.55 -2.39 21.38
C ILE A 230 -10.95 -1.09 20.65
N PRO A 231 -11.85 -0.26 21.22
CA PRO A 231 -12.35 0.94 20.55
C PRO A 231 -11.25 1.87 20.02
N GLU A 232 -10.17 2.05 20.76
CA GLU A 232 -9.03 2.89 20.40
C GLU A 232 -8.33 2.38 19.13
N VAL A 233 -8.15 1.06 19.01
CA VAL A 233 -7.55 0.43 17.82
C VAL A 233 -8.47 0.59 16.61
N ARG A 234 -9.79 0.53 16.79
CA ARG A 234 -10.75 0.81 15.70
C ARG A 234 -10.64 2.25 15.20
N ILE A 235 -10.45 3.21 16.11
CA ILE A 235 -10.21 4.61 15.75
C ILE A 235 -8.91 4.75 14.94
N CYS A 236 -7.84 4.05 15.32
CA CYS A 236 -6.61 4.00 14.53
C CYS A 236 -6.93 3.55 13.09
N TYR A 237 -7.59 2.40 12.90
CA TYR A 237 -7.96 1.90 11.55
C TYR A 237 -8.80 2.90 10.75
N GLN A 238 -9.81 3.52 11.36
CA GLN A 238 -10.64 4.52 10.69
C GLN A 238 -9.82 5.75 10.24
N ASN A 239 -8.87 6.19 11.06
CA ASN A 239 -7.97 7.28 10.72
C ASN A 239 -7.02 6.90 9.58
N LEU A 240 -6.47 5.69 9.60
CA LEU A 240 -5.68 5.15 8.50
C LEU A 240 -6.48 5.14 7.21
N ASP A 241 -7.66 4.50 7.21
CA ASP A 241 -8.50 4.35 6.01
C ASP A 241 -8.85 5.71 5.42
N ARG A 242 -9.30 6.66 6.25
CA ARG A 242 -9.62 8.04 5.84
C ARG A 242 -8.41 8.76 5.23
N ARG A 243 -7.25 8.74 5.90
CA ARG A 243 -6.05 9.43 5.41
C ARG A 243 -5.50 8.77 4.16
N MET A 244 -5.59 7.45 4.05
CA MET A 244 -5.15 6.74 2.87
C MET A 244 -6.04 6.97 1.66
N GLN A 245 -7.36 6.99 1.85
CA GLN A 245 -8.29 7.40 0.81
C GLN A 245 -8.00 8.82 0.33
N ASN A 246 -7.78 9.76 1.25
CA ASN A 246 -7.41 11.13 0.89
C ASN A 246 -6.11 11.21 0.09
N LEU A 247 -5.07 10.46 0.48
CA LEU A 247 -3.82 10.41 -0.27
C LEU A 247 -4.04 9.82 -1.67
N ARG A 248 -4.82 8.74 -1.80
CA ARG A 248 -5.08 8.10 -3.09
C ARG A 248 -5.85 8.97 -4.08
N MET A 249 -6.63 9.94 -3.60
CA MET A 249 -7.31 10.90 -4.48
C MET A 249 -6.32 11.81 -5.24
N VAL A 250 -5.20 12.18 -4.61
CA VAL A 250 -4.17 13.07 -5.18
C VAL A 250 -2.97 12.31 -5.73
N ALA A 251 -2.72 11.11 -5.21
CA ALA A 251 -1.61 10.25 -5.55
C ALA A 251 -2.08 8.79 -5.66
N PRO A 252 -2.67 8.38 -6.80
CA PRO A 252 -3.14 7.01 -7.01
C PRO A 252 -2.02 5.96 -6.91
N GLN A 253 -0.77 6.39 -7.04
CA GLN A 253 0.42 5.58 -6.81
C GLN A 253 1.29 6.26 -5.73
N PRO A 254 0.91 6.18 -4.44
CA PRO A 254 1.56 6.96 -3.39
C PRO A 254 3.07 6.70 -3.27
N THR A 255 3.56 5.56 -3.76
CA THR A 255 4.97 5.17 -3.68
C THR A 255 5.79 5.57 -4.92
N ALA A 256 5.18 6.22 -5.91
CA ALA A 256 5.83 6.57 -7.18
C ALA A 256 6.65 7.88 -7.10
N ASP A 257 6.29 8.81 -6.22
CA ASP A 257 7.01 10.07 -6.01
C ASP A 257 7.35 10.29 -4.53
N GLN A 258 8.38 11.09 -4.27
CA GLN A 258 8.93 11.26 -2.91
C GLN A 258 7.96 11.96 -1.95
N ILE A 259 7.13 12.90 -2.43
CA ILE A 259 6.19 13.66 -1.58
C ILE A 259 5.08 12.71 -1.13
N SER A 260 4.49 11.99 -2.07
CA SER A 260 3.43 11.03 -1.77
C SER A 260 3.97 9.84 -0.96
N LEU A 261 5.21 9.42 -1.21
CA LEU A 261 5.85 8.33 -0.46
C LEU A 261 6.06 8.74 1.00
N SER A 262 6.54 9.97 1.22
CA SER A 262 6.69 10.56 2.55
C SER A 262 5.36 10.56 3.31
N GLN A 263 4.28 11.03 2.68
CA GLN A 263 2.94 11.01 3.29
C GLN A 263 2.43 9.59 3.54
N PHE A 264 2.57 8.67 2.58
CA PHE A 264 2.21 7.26 2.73
C PHE A 264 2.92 6.64 3.94
N CYS A 265 4.22 6.83 4.02
CA CYS A 265 5.03 6.30 5.12
C CYS A 265 4.67 6.94 6.46
N SER A 266 4.45 8.26 6.52
CA SER A 266 3.97 8.93 7.74
C SER A 266 2.64 8.35 8.21
N ILE A 267 1.66 8.21 7.31
CA ILE A 267 0.35 7.64 7.64
C ILE A 267 0.49 6.22 8.20
N ARG A 268 1.32 5.38 7.59
CA ARG A 268 1.56 4.00 8.06
C ARG A 268 2.28 3.96 9.40
N LEU A 269 3.26 4.82 9.63
CA LEU A 269 4.00 4.90 10.89
C LEU A 269 3.12 5.41 12.03
N GLU A 270 2.32 6.44 11.78
CA GLU A 270 1.34 6.95 12.74
C GLU A 270 0.28 5.91 13.09
N GLN A 271 -0.13 5.06 12.13
CA GLN A 271 -1.03 3.94 12.42
C GLN A 271 -0.37 2.95 13.38
N ILE A 272 0.86 2.53 13.09
CA ILE A 272 1.56 1.55 13.92
C ILE A 272 1.74 2.11 15.34
N ASP A 273 2.17 3.37 15.47
CA ASP A 273 2.30 4.03 16.77
C ASP A 273 0.96 4.10 17.53
N CYS A 274 -0.13 4.46 16.84
CA CYS A 274 -1.48 4.49 17.41
C CYS A 274 -1.91 3.11 17.94
N GLU A 275 -1.75 2.05 17.13
CA GLU A 275 -2.08 0.68 17.53
C GLU A 275 -1.19 0.19 18.69
N MET A 276 0.13 0.37 18.58
CA MET A 276 1.08 -0.03 19.61
C MET A 276 0.77 0.64 20.94
N GLY A 277 0.52 1.95 20.94
CA GLY A 277 0.13 2.70 22.13
C GLY A 277 -1.22 2.26 22.70
N ALA A 278 -2.22 1.99 21.84
CA ALA A 278 -3.53 1.52 22.27
C ALA A 278 -3.46 0.14 22.94
N TRP A 279 -2.73 -0.81 22.34
CA TRP A 279 -2.51 -2.12 22.94
C TRP A 279 -1.67 -2.05 24.19
N ALA A 280 -0.63 -1.21 24.24
CA ALA A 280 0.21 -1.02 25.42
C ALA A 280 -0.60 -0.61 26.66
N ARG A 281 -1.58 0.28 26.50
CA ARG A 281 -2.47 0.71 27.59
C ARG A 281 -3.43 -0.39 28.07
N HIS A 282 -3.62 -1.46 27.29
CA HIS A 282 -4.54 -2.57 27.59
C HIS A 282 -3.83 -3.92 27.76
N GLN A 283 -2.49 -3.94 27.86
CA GLN A 283 -1.60 -5.11 27.92
C GLN A 283 -1.86 -6.13 29.04
N TYR A 284 -2.78 -5.86 29.96
CA TYR A 284 -3.13 -6.77 31.06
C TYR A 284 -4.62 -7.13 31.10
N GLN A 285 -5.42 -6.52 30.22
CA GLN A 285 -6.88 -6.73 30.19
C GLN A 285 -7.30 -7.67 29.07
N THR A 286 -6.55 -7.67 27.96
CA THR A 286 -6.92 -8.40 26.75
C THR A 286 -5.86 -9.40 26.30
N CYS A 287 -4.57 -9.06 26.41
CA CYS A 287 -3.48 -9.82 25.79
C CYS A 287 -2.18 -9.79 26.57
N GLU A 288 -1.52 -10.94 26.72
CA GLU A 288 -0.18 -11.00 27.31
C GLU A 288 0.84 -10.13 26.57
N ARG A 289 1.83 -9.63 27.30
CA ARG A 289 2.87 -8.72 26.78
C ARG A 289 3.66 -9.33 25.62
N VAL A 290 3.94 -10.63 25.66
CA VAL A 290 4.66 -11.34 24.58
C VAL A 290 3.81 -11.47 23.30
N VAL A 291 2.50 -11.66 23.44
CA VAL A 291 1.55 -11.69 22.32
C VAL A 291 1.44 -10.32 21.66
N THR A 292 1.30 -9.25 22.45
CA THR A 292 1.33 -7.87 21.94
C THR A 292 2.69 -7.49 21.36
N GLY A 293 3.80 -7.94 21.96
CA GLY A 293 5.15 -7.75 21.43
C GLY A 293 5.36 -8.36 20.05
N MET A 294 4.86 -9.59 19.83
CA MET A 294 4.89 -10.22 18.50
C MET A 294 4.05 -9.46 17.48
N ARG A 295 2.86 -8.97 17.86
CA ARG A 295 2.04 -8.13 16.97
C ARG A 295 2.78 -6.86 16.56
N ASN A 296 3.45 -6.20 17.50
CA ASN A 296 4.25 -5.00 17.23
C ASN A 296 5.41 -5.31 16.27
N GLU A 297 6.11 -6.44 16.50
CA GLU A 297 7.15 -6.90 15.57
C GLU A 297 6.58 -7.16 14.18
N LEU A 298 5.42 -7.82 14.07
CA LEU A 298 4.78 -8.08 12.79
C LEU A 298 4.43 -6.79 12.04
N SER A 299 3.79 -5.83 12.71
CA SER A 299 3.51 -4.51 12.14
C SER A 299 4.79 -3.84 11.61
N CYS A 300 5.88 -3.97 12.37
CA CYS A 300 7.19 -3.48 11.99
C CYS A 300 7.84 -4.27 10.85
N LYS A 301 7.65 -5.59 10.70
CA LYS A 301 8.12 -6.40 9.56
C LYS A 301 7.36 -6.09 8.27
N LEU A 302 6.08 -5.75 8.40
CA LEU A 302 5.20 -5.37 7.29
C LEU A 302 5.45 -3.96 6.75
N LEU A 303 6.24 -3.11 7.45
CA LEU A 303 6.66 -1.82 6.92
C LEU A 303 7.52 -1.99 5.65
N PRO A 304 7.13 -1.36 4.52
CA PRO A 304 7.93 -1.36 3.29
C PRO A 304 9.32 -0.77 3.51
N ASP A 305 10.32 -1.31 2.81
CA ASP A 305 11.72 -0.89 2.95
C ASP A 305 11.92 0.60 2.66
N ARG A 306 11.15 1.13 1.71
CA ARG A 306 11.16 2.56 1.37
C ARG A 306 10.75 3.44 2.55
N CYS A 307 9.83 2.99 3.39
CA CYS A 307 9.44 3.73 4.60
C CYS A 307 10.49 3.66 5.70
N ARG A 308 11.16 2.52 5.84
CA ARG A 308 12.31 2.38 6.76
C ARG A 308 13.44 3.32 6.36
N ALA A 309 13.73 3.41 5.07
CA ALA A 309 14.76 4.30 4.54
C ALA A 309 14.38 5.79 4.67
N ALA A 310 13.11 6.14 4.49
CA ALA A 310 12.63 7.51 4.61
C ALA A 310 12.60 8.04 6.05
N TYR A 311 12.34 7.16 7.04
CA TYR A 311 12.19 7.54 8.46
C TYR A 311 12.99 6.63 9.40
N PRO A 312 14.33 6.52 9.24
CA PRO A 312 15.12 5.52 9.95
C PRO A 312 15.05 5.70 11.47
N GLN A 313 15.10 6.94 11.97
CA GLN A 313 15.08 7.21 13.41
C GLN A 313 13.72 6.87 14.04
N LEU A 314 12.62 7.30 13.43
CA LEU A 314 11.27 7.01 13.92
C LEU A 314 10.99 5.51 13.89
N VAL A 315 11.39 4.84 12.81
CA VAL A 315 11.26 3.38 12.69
C VAL A 315 12.10 2.68 13.74
N ASN A 316 13.36 3.06 13.97
CA ASN A 316 14.20 2.41 14.98
C ASN A 316 13.63 2.56 16.40
N ASN A 317 13.06 3.72 16.72
CA ASN A 317 12.45 3.95 18.03
C ASN A 317 11.18 3.12 18.23
N MET A 318 10.30 3.11 17.22
CA MET A 318 9.03 2.39 17.26
C MET A 318 9.23 0.87 17.17
N CYS A 319 10.10 0.44 16.26
CA CYS A 319 10.41 -0.95 15.96
C CYS A 319 11.64 -1.45 16.73
N ASN A 320 11.74 -1.08 18.01
CA ASN A 320 12.82 -1.51 18.88
C ASN A 320 12.64 -2.99 19.29
N PRO A 321 13.60 -3.88 19.02
CA PRO A 321 13.53 -5.29 19.40
C PRO A 321 13.29 -5.57 20.88
N LEU A 322 13.73 -4.66 21.77
CA LEU A 322 13.52 -4.77 23.21
C LEU A 322 12.04 -4.73 23.59
N ASN A 323 11.17 -4.19 22.73
CA ASN A 323 9.73 -4.11 22.93
C ASN A 323 8.97 -5.33 22.38
N TYR A 324 9.67 -6.35 21.87
CA TYR A 324 9.05 -7.52 21.23
C TYR A 324 8.98 -8.76 22.11
N PHE A 325 9.68 -8.76 23.26
CA PHE A 325 9.72 -9.86 24.23
C PHE A 325 10.07 -11.22 23.58
N ALA A 326 11.01 -11.21 22.64
CA ALA A 326 11.40 -12.40 21.87
C ALA A 326 11.89 -13.53 22.78
N GLU A 327 12.57 -13.19 23.87
CA GLU A 327 13.08 -14.15 24.86
C GLU A 327 11.98 -14.87 25.64
N ASP A 328 10.76 -14.35 25.72
CA ASP A 328 9.65 -14.99 26.45
C ASP A 328 8.81 -15.93 25.57
N ARG A 329 9.07 -15.97 24.26
CA ARG A 329 8.25 -16.69 23.28
C ARG A 329 8.34 -18.21 23.40
N TRP A 330 9.42 -18.72 24.02
CA TRP A 330 9.61 -20.17 24.21
C TRP A 330 8.44 -20.82 24.95
N ARG A 331 7.69 -20.08 25.78
CA ARG A 331 6.51 -20.60 26.49
C ARG A 331 5.39 -21.05 25.56
N TYR A 332 5.32 -20.46 24.36
CA TYR A 332 4.30 -20.76 23.36
C TYR A 332 4.80 -21.74 22.30
N ASN A 333 6.08 -21.69 21.96
CA ASN A 333 6.68 -22.55 20.94
C ASN A 333 7.29 -23.83 21.53
N GLY A 334 7.46 -23.92 22.85
CA GLY A 334 8.09 -25.03 23.56
C GLY A 334 7.15 -26.15 24.00
N ALA A 335 5.88 -26.14 23.59
CA ALA A 335 4.97 -27.25 23.82
C ALA A 335 5.07 -28.31 22.71
N GLU A 336 6.26 -28.88 22.51
CA GLU A 336 6.26 -30.34 22.43
C GLU A 336 5.71 -30.79 23.78
N ARG A 337 4.55 -31.45 23.75
CA ARG A 337 4.10 -32.26 24.87
C ARG A 337 5.23 -33.24 25.18
N LYS A 338 6.14 -32.87 26.08
CA LYS A 338 6.55 -33.84 27.09
C LYS A 338 5.28 -34.09 27.88
N ASP A 339 4.49 -35.04 27.38
CA ASP A 339 3.73 -35.89 28.27
C ASP A 339 4.78 -36.34 29.29
N CYS A 340 4.79 -35.65 30.42
CA CYS A 340 5.26 -36.21 31.66
C CYS A 340 4.24 -37.31 31.95
N SER A 341 4.34 -38.40 31.18
CA SER A 341 3.72 -39.65 31.52
C SER A 341 4.29 -39.94 32.88
N ILE A 342 3.44 -39.77 33.89
CA ILE A 342 3.69 -40.16 35.28
C ILE A 342 4.20 -41.62 35.32
N LEU A 343 3.89 -42.42 34.29
CA LEU A 343 4.49 -43.74 34.00
C LEU A 343 6.03 -43.77 33.87
N GLY A 344 6.68 -42.74 33.33
CA GLY A 344 8.16 -42.69 33.22
C GLY A 344 8.84 -42.45 34.56
N LEU A 345 8.22 -41.67 35.46
CA LEU A 345 8.71 -41.46 36.82
C LEU A 345 8.50 -42.71 37.70
N PHE A 346 7.38 -43.43 37.51
CA PHE A 346 7.18 -44.72 38.20
C PHE A 346 8.12 -45.81 37.68
N ALA A 347 8.43 -45.84 36.38
CA ALA A 347 9.39 -46.81 35.83
C ALA A 347 10.82 -46.58 36.36
N ALA A 348 11.26 -45.32 36.50
CA ALA A 348 12.56 -45.00 37.05
C ALA A 348 12.68 -45.32 38.56
N VAL A 349 11.62 -45.10 39.34
CA VAL A 349 11.59 -45.45 40.77
C VAL A 349 11.50 -46.97 40.98
N ALA A 350 10.72 -47.69 40.17
CA ALA A 350 10.63 -49.15 40.25
C ALA A 350 11.96 -49.84 39.92
N PHE A 351 12.69 -49.34 38.91
CA PHE A 351 14.02 -49.88 38.56
C PHE A 351 15.06 -49.64 39.67
N SER A 352 14.97 -48.51 40.36
CA SER A 352 15.84 -48.15 41.48
C SER A 352 15.61 -49.04 42.71
N VAL A 353 14.36 -49.45 42.95
CA VAL A 353 14.00 -50.34 44.06
C VAL A 353 14.38 -51.79 43.73
N LEU A 354 14.17 -52.26 42.50
CA LEU A 354 14.54 -53.62 42.07
C LEU A 354 16.05 -53.85 42.06
N MET A 355 16.86 -52.85 41.66
CA MET A 355 18.33 -52.95 41.74
C MET A 355 18.83 -53.05 43.20
N ARG A 356 18.18 -52.37 44.15
CA ARG A 356 18.53 -52.46 45.58
C ARG A 356 18.10 -53.76 46.28
N MET A 357 17.20 -54.54 45.68
CA MET A 357 16.80 -55.85 46.21
C MET A 357 17.60 -57.02 45.63
N SER A 358 18.50 -56.77 44.67
CA SER A 358 19.40 -57.78 44.10
C SER A 358 20.77 -57.83 44.80
N GLU A 359 21.04 -56.93 45.75
CA GLU A 359 22.32 -56.82 46.47
C GLU A 359 22.23 -57.22 47.96
N ASN A 360 21.10 -57.80 48.38
CA ASN A 360 20.93 -58.54 49.64
C ASN A 360 20.40 -59.94 49.32
#